data_AF-A0A919M947-F1
#
_entry.id   AF-A0A919M947-F1
#
_cell.length_a   1.000
_cell.length_b   1.000
_cell.length_c   1.000
_cell.angle_alpha   90.00
_cell.angle_beta   90.00
_cell.angle_gamma   90.00
#
_symmetry.space_group_name_H-M   'P 1'
#
loop_
_entity.id
_entity.type
_entity.pdbx_description
1 polymer ?
#
loop_
_entity_poly.entity_id
_entity_poly.type
_entity_poly.pdbx_seq_one_letter_code
_entity_poly.pdbx_strand_id
1 'polypeptide(L)'
;MSDISKLLAAEAQRLQPARAPEFAELLAARDRRRRSGTAAGVVVLIAAVTGGTALMVDNLGPRGQQGPARQPAVAVPTASVPVSGTLHQVGGPVGAGPRSIAGTVHFQSAEGVVVTSVDVGADGRFSLTVPVGTYRVTATPAGNPTGLCQAEGDVIVPAAGLADVEVNCHVR
;
A
#
# COMPACT_ATOMS: atom_id res chain seq x y z
N MET A 1 -29.24 -17.40 -49.39
CA MET A 1 -28.07 -16.83 -48.68
C MET A 1 -28.59 -15.84 -47.64
N SER A 2 -29.04 -16.32 -46.47
CA SER A 2 -29.70 -15.45 -45.46
C SER A 2 -29.47 -15.87 -44.00
N ASP A 3 -28.29 -16.42 -43.66
CA ASP A 3 -28.04 -16.93 -42.29
C ASP A 3 -26.92 -16.21 -41.52
N ILE A 4 -26.09 -15.41 -42.18
CA ILE A 4 -24.94 -14.77 -41.51
C ILE A 4 -25.39 -13.59 -40.65
N SER A 5 -26.43 -12.85 -41.08
CA SER A 5 -26.98 -11.72 -40.31
C SER A 5 -27.64 -12.15 -38.99
N LYS A 6 -28.19 -13.38 -38.92
CA LYS A 6 -28.78 -13.90 -37.69
C LYS A 6 -27.74 -14.37 -36.67
N LEU A 7 -26.62 -14.92 -37.15
CA LEU A 7 -25.49 -15.29 -36.30
C LEU A 7 -24.81 -14.06 -35.68
N LEU A 8 -24.61 -12.99 -36.46
CA LEU A 8 -24.01 -11.76 -35.94
C LEU A 8 -24.89 -11.05 -34.89
N ALA A 9 -26.21 -11.08 -35.05
CA ALA A 9 -27.14 -10.50 -34.07
C ALA A 9 -27.16 -11.28 -32.74
N ALA A 10 -27.00 -12.60 -32.78
CA ALA A 10 -26.94 -13.45 -31.58
C ALA A 10 -25.59 -13.33 -30.84
N GLU A 11 -24.48 -13.14 -31.57
CA GLU A 11 -23.14 -12.94 -30.99
C GLU A 11 -23.04 -11.59 -30.25
N ALA A 12 -23.65 -10.53 -30.80
CA ALA A 12 -23.61 -9.18 -30.23
C ALA A 12 -24.30 -9.07 -28.85
N GLN A 13 -25.28 -9.93 -28.55
CA GLN A 13 -25.93 -9.97 -27.23
C GLN A 13 -25.07 -10.61 -26.14
N ARG A 14 -24.11 -11.49 -26.49
CA ARG A 14 -23.20 -12.10 -25.49
C ARG A 14 -22.08 -11.16 -25.04
N LEU A 15 -21.80 -10.12 -25.81
CA LEU A 15 -20.78 -9.11 -25.51
C LEU A 15 -21.33 -7.87 -24.82
N GLN A 16 -22.64 -7.80 -24.55
CA GLN A 16 -23.17 -6.74 -23.69
C GLN A 16 -22.71 -7.03 -22.25
N PRO A 17 -21.83 -6.20 -21.67
CA PRO A 17 -21.51 -6.31 -20.25
C PRO A 17 -22.83 -6.19 -19.50
N ALA A 18 -23.11 -7.17 -18.63
CA ALA A 18 -24.22 -7.11 -17.69
C ALA A 18 -24.21 -5.71 -17.07
N ARG A 19 -25.36 -5.02 -17.14
CA ARG A 19 -25.61 -3.64 -16.70
C ARG A 19 -24.59 -3.18 -15.66
N ALA A 20 -23.91 -2.06 -15.95
CA ALA A 20 -23.09 -1.40 -14.95
C ALA A 20 -23.93 -1.28 -13.65
N PRO A 21 -23.43 -1.79 -12.51
CA PRO A 21 -24.19 -1.78 -11.27
C PRO A 21 -24.55 -0.34 -10.95
N GLU A 22 -25.82 -0.09 -10.66
CA GLU A 22 -26.25 1.26 -10.33
C GLU A 22 -25.49 1.76 -9.10
N PHE A 23 -25.26 3.07 -9.04
CA PHE A 23 -24.50 3.69 -7.95
C PHE A 23 -25.05 3.31 -6.56
N ALA A 24 -26.35 3.04 -6.47
CA ALA A 24 -27.00 2.52 -5.27
C ALA A 24 -26.48 1.13 -4.84
N GLU A 25 -26.20 0.22 -5.77
CA GLU A 25 -25.58 -1.08 -5.47
C GLU A 25 -24.12 -0.93 -5.01
N LEU A 26 -23.37 0.01 -5.61
CA LEU A 26 -21.99 0.29 -5.19
C LEU A 26 -21.95 0.86 -3.76
N LEU A 27 -22.89 1.75 -3.41
CA LEU A 27 -23.01 2.27 -2.06
C LEU A 27 -23.48 1.20 -1.06
N ALA A 28 -24.44 0.36 -1.43
CA ALA A 28 -24.90 -0.75 -0.59
C ALA A 28 -23.78 -1.79 -0.33
N ALA A 29 -22.95 -2.07 -1.34
CA ALA A 29 -21.79 -2.96 -1.20
C ALA A 29 -20.72 -2.37 -0.24
N ARG A 30 -20.49 -1.06 -0.28
CA ARG A 30 -19.56 -0.37 0.63
C ARG A 30 -20.03 -0.38 2.08
N ASP A 31 -21.33 -0.19 2.32
CA ASP A 31 -21.88 -0.16 3.69
C ASP A 31 -21.83 -1.54 4.37
N ARG A 32 -22.00 -2.64 3.60
CA ARG A 32 -21.83 -4.02 4.12
C ARG A 32 -20.42 -4.29 4.63
N ARG A 33 -19.37 -3.86 3.92
CA ARG A 33 -17.97 -4.05 4.36
C ARG A 33 -17.64 -3.28 5.62
N ARG A 34 -18.28 -2.11 5.80
CA ARG A 34 -18.04 -1.28 6.99
C ARG A 34 -18.66 -1.88 8.25
N ARG A 35 -19.74 -2.66 8.12
CA ARG A 35 -20.39 -3.34 9.26
C ARG A 35 -19.81 -4.71 9.60
N SER A 36 -19.03 -5.34 8.71
CA SER A 36 -18.38 -6.63 8.99
C SER A 36 -17.04 -6.52 9.74
N GLY A 37 -16.67 -5.34 10.24
CA GLY A 37 -15.39 -5.09 10.93
C GLY A 37 -15.31 -5.49 12.40
N THR A 38 -16.28 -6.24 12.92
CA THR A 38 -16.29 -6.69 14.33
C THR A 38 -16.78 -8.13 14.45
N ALA A 39 -15.93 -9.12 14.16
CA ALA A 39 -15.91 -10.44 14.81
C ALA A 39 -14.95 -11.41 14.09
N ALA A 40 -14.27 -12.25 14.88
CA ALA A 40 -13.46 -13.42 14.52
C ALA A 40 -12.04 -13.14 13.99
N GLY A 41 -10.96 -13.68 14.55
CA GLY A 41 -10.82 -14.62 15.63
C GLY A 41 -9.37 -14.66 16.09
N VAL A 42 -9.16 -14.43 17.38
CA VAL A 42 -7.89 -14.64 18.07
C VAL A 42 -7.77 -16.13 18.33
N VAL A 43 -6.87 -16.81 17.60
CA VAL A 43 -6.39 -18.14 17.99
C VAL A 43 -4.99 -17.96 18.54
N VAL A 44 -4.92 -17.80 19.86
CA VAL A 44 -3.70 -17.90 20.66
C VAL A 44 -3.38 -19.39 20.79
N LEU A 45 -2.30 -19.82 20.14
CA LEU A 45 -1.66 -21.10 20.43
C LEU A 45 -0.39 -20.81 21.23
N ILE A 46 -0.50 -20.93 22.55
CA ILE A 46 0.61 -20.97 23.49
C ILE A 46 1.13 -22.42 23.49
N ALA A 47 2.37 -22.63 23.04
CA ALA A 47 3.08 -23.88 23.24
C ALA A 47 4.22 -23.64 24.25
N ALA A 48 4.16 -24.39 25.35
CA ALA A 48 4.97 -24.27 26.54
C ALA A 48 6.44 -24.66 26.31
N VAL A 49 7.36 -23.84 26.80
CA VAL A 49 8.78 -24.16 26.92
C VAL A 49 8.96 -25.05 28.15
N THR A 50 9.21 -26.34 27.94
CA THR A 50 9.60 -27.28 29.00
C THR A 50 10.85 -28.04 28.58
N GLY A 51 11.91 -27.89 29.38
CA GLY A 51 12.78 -28.97 29.83
C GLY A 51 13.83 -29.57 28.88
N GLY A 52 15.10 -29.43 29.26
CA GLY A 52 15.83 -30.59 29.82
C GLY A 52 16.47 -31.61 28.86
N THR A 53 17.81 -31.52 28.78
CA THR A 53 18.84 -32.60 28.78
C THR A 53 18.78 -33.80 27.80
N ALA A 54 19.88 -33.91 27.05
CA ALA A 54 20.73 -35.08 26.76
C ALA A 54 20.10 -36.42 26.29
N LEU A 55 20.54 -36.92 25.12
CA LEU A 55 21.50 -38.03 24.99
C LEU A 55 21.68 -38.43 23.51
N MET A 56 22.89 -38.90 23.20
CA MET A 56 23.35 -39.39 21.89
C MET A 56 22.61 -40.64 21.44
N VAL A 57 22.34 -40.77 20.14
CA VAL A 57 22.29 -42.06 19.44
C VAL A 57 22.89 -41.91 18.04
N ASP A 58 24.01 -42.58 17.84
CA ASP A 58 24.66 -42.89 16.57
C ASP A 58 23.74 -43.72 15.67
N ASN A 59 23.58 -43.35 14.40
CA ASN A 59 23.08 -44.28 13.38
C ASN A 59 23.73 -43.98 12.03
N LEU A 60 24.81 -44.71 11.77
CA LEU A 60 25.39 -44.93 10.45
C LEU A 60 24.39 -45.69 9.56
N GLY A 61 23.86 -45.01 8.55
CA GLY A 61 23.08 -45.61 7.47
C GLY A 61 23.31 -44.84 6.15
N PRO A 62 23.79 -45.49 5.07
CA PRO A 62 24.06 -44.83 3.80
C PRO A 62 22.84 -44.89 2.87
N ARG A 63 22.80 -43.91 1.95
CA ARG A 63 21.97 -43.78 0.72
C ARG A 63 20.71 -42.92 0.85
N GLY A 64 20.72 -41.83 0.08
CA GLY A 64 19.52 -41.04 -0.21
C GLY A 64 19.77 -39.56 -0.47
N GLN A 65 20.89 -39.17 -1.07
CA GLN A 65 21.15 -37.79 -1.47
C GLN A 65 20.47 -37.53 -2.83
N GLN A 66 19.31 -36.86 -2.80
CA GLN A 66 18.63 -36.14 -3.91
C GLN A 66 17.22 -35.81 -3.39
N GLY A 67 16.79 -34.61 -3.05
CA GLY A 67 17.31 -33.26 -2.97
C GLY A 67 16.10 -32.44 -2.48
N PRO A 68 16.26 -31.34 -1.73
CA PRO A 68 15.10 -30.53 -1.38
C PRO A 68 14.50 -30.03 -2.69
N ALA A 69 13.25 -30.40 -2.97
CA ALA A 69 12.45 -29.68 -3.93
C ALA A 69 12.53 -28.21 -3.51
N ARG A 70 13.34 -27.43 -4.25
CA ARG A 70 13.30 -25.98 -4.26
C ARG A 70 11.88 -25.64 -4.70
N GLN A 71 10.95 -25.59 -3.75
CA GLN A 71 9.78 -24.77 -3.91
C GLN A 71 10.34 -23.38 -4.26
N PRO A 72 9.98 -22.79 -5.40
CA PRO A 72 10.21 -21.38 -5.57
C PRO A 72 9.40 -20.73 -4.44
N ALA A 73 10.09 -20.32 -3.38
CA ALA A 73 9.58 -19.27 -2.53
C ALA A 73 9.25 -18.16 -3.52
N VAL A 74 7.96 -17.90 -3.73
CA VAL A 74 7.51 -16.68 -4.38
C VAL A 74 8.03 -15.60 -3.45
N ALA A 75 9.24 -15.12 -3.75
CA ALA A 75 9.79 -13.96 -3.11
C ALA A 75 8.83 -12.84 -3.51
N VAL A 76 7.88 -12.55 -2.62
CA VAL A 76 7.16 -11.29 -2.68
C VAL A 76 8.27 -10.25 -2.69
N PRO A 77 8.43 -9.46 -3.77
CA PRO A 77 9.57 -8.59 -3.87
C PRO A 77 9.47 -7.55 -2.75
N THR A 78 10.31 -7.69 -1.73
CA THR A 78 10.67 -6.64 -0.77
C THR A 78 11.57 -5.60 -1.45
N ALA A 79 11.26 -5.28 -2.72
CA ALA A 79 12.06 -4.36 -3.52
C ALA A 79 11.74 -2.93 -3.05
N SER A 80 12.79 -2.20 -2.68
CA SER A 80 12.71 -0.76 -2.45
C SER A 80 12.89 -0.03 -3.78
N VAL A 81 12.03 0.95 -4.04
CA VAL A 81 11.95 1.69 -5.30
C VAL A 81 12.03 3.20 -5.05
N PRO A 82 12.51 3.99 -6.02
CA PRO A 82 12.58 5.44 -5.86
C PRO A 82 11.17 6.05 -5.78
N VAL A 83 11.00 6.98 -4.84
CA VAL A 83 9.81 7.80 -4.68
C VAL A 83 10.24 9.26 -4.62
N SER A 84 9.63 10.12 -5.43
CA SER A 84 9.85 11.57 -5.41
C SER A 84 8.54 12.35 -5.33
N GLY A 85 8.65 13.59 -4.86
CA GLY A 85 7.48 14.43 -4.68
C GLY A 85 7.81 15.83 -4.17
N THR A 86 6.76 16.54 -3.80
CA THR A 86 6.82 17.91 -3.31
C THR A 86 6.02 18.12 -2.02
N LEU A 87 6.53 18.99 -1.16
CA LEU A 87 5.90 19.45 0.06
C LEU A 87 5.49 20.92 -0.13
N HIS A 88 4.18 21.15 -0.08
CA HIS A 88 3.60 22.47 -0.25
C HIS A 88 2.82 22.90 0.99
N GLN A 89 2.84 24.19 1.26
CA GLN A 89 1.89 24.83 2.13
C GLN A 89 0.77 25.45 1.30
N VAL A 90 -0.46 25.17 1.71
CA VAL A 90 -1.69 25.63 1.07
C VAL A 90 -2.55 26.38 2.08
N GLY A 91 -3.21 27.43 1.64
CA GLY A 91 -3.94 28.36 2.51
C GLY A 91 -3.07 29.51 3.05
N GLY A 92 -3.70 30.40 3.82
CA GLY A 92 -3.13 31.67 4.28
C GLY A 92 -3.99 32.87 3.84
N PRO A 93 -3.43 34.10 3.84
CA PRO A 93 -4.15 35.28 3.36
C PRO A 93 -4.74 35.05 1.97
N VAL A 94 -5.92 35.63 1.73
CA VAL A 94 -6.62 35.49 0.44
C VAL A 94 -5.70 35.86 -0.73
N GLY A 95 -5.59 34.97 -1.72
CA GLY A 95 -4.72 35.14 -2.89
C GLY A 95 -3.30 34.58 -2.74
N ALA A 96 -2.91 34.07 -1.56
CA ALA A 96 -1.68 33.29 -1.43
C ALA A 96 -1.89 31.90 -2.07
N GLY A 97 -1.20 31.64 -3.19
CA GLY A 97 -1.17 30.32 -3.82
C GLY A 97 -0.34 29.31 -3.02
N PRO A 98 -0.31 28.03 -3.46
CA PRO A 98 0.57 27.02 -2.87
C PRO A 98 2.03 27.47 -2.90
N ARG A 99 2.76 27.25 -1.80
CA ARG A 99 4.19 27.56 -1.69
C ARG A 99 4.99 26.34 -1.25
N SER A 100 6.13 26.09 -1.86
CA SER A 100 7.07 25.07 -1.35
C SER A 100 7.58 25.45 0.03
N ILE A 101 7.73 24.46 0.91
CA ILE A 101 8.25 24.65 2.26
C ILE A 101 9.22 23.54 2.64
N ALA A 102 10.11 23.83 3.60
CA ALA A 102 10.96 22.84 4.23
C ALA A 102 10.19 22.06 5.32
N GLY A 103 10.65 20.85 5.62
CA GLY A 103 10.06 20.00 6.66
C GLY A 103 10.59 18.57 6.61
N THR A 104 9.92 17.65 7.30
CA THR A 104 10.22 16.22 7.24
C THR A 104 8.98 15.48 6.75
N VAL A 105 9.11 14.68 5.71
CA VAL A 105 8.04 13.83 5.17
C VAL A 105 8.18 12.44 5.76
N HIS A 106 7.07 11.86 6.22
CA HIS A 106 6.99 10.54 6.85
C HIS A 106 6.08 9.62 6.05
N PHE A 107 6.61 8.45 5.67
CA PHE A 107 5.85 7.36 5.05
C PHE A 107 5.44 6.38 6.15
N GLN A 108 4.13 6.32 6.41
CA GLN A 108 3.56 5.47 7.44
C GLN A 108 2.87 4.26 6.80
N SER A 109 2.97 3.09 7.43
CA SER A 109 2.18 1.93 7.04
C SER A 109 0.70 2.12 7.38
N ALA A 110 -0.17 1.19 6.96
CA ALA A 110 -1.58 1.20 7.31
C ALA A 110 -1.83 1.16 8.84
N GLU A 111 -0.88 0.62 9.60
CA GLU A 111 -0.88 0.56 11.06
C GLU A 111 -0.41 1.87 11.72
N GLY A 112 -0.04 2.89 10.93
CA GLY A 112 0.45 4.18 11.43
C GLY A 112 1.92 4.19 11.86
N VAL A 113 2.66 3.11 11.60
CA VAL A 113 4.09 3.02 11.93
C VAL A 113 4.89 3.74 10.85
N VAL A 114 5.76 4.67 11.24
CA VAL A 114 6.70 5.33 10.31
C VAL A 114 7.70 4.31 9.81
N VAL A 115 7.61 3.95 8.52
CA VAL A 115 8.51 3.02 7.85
C VAL A 115 9.81 3.74 7.46
N THR A 116 9.67 4.97 6.98
CA THR A 116 10.80 5.81 6.58
C THR A 116 10.41 7.28 6.58
N SER A 117 11.39 8.16 6.65
CA SER A 117 11.22 9.61 6.57
C SER A 117 12.37 10.26 5.81
N VAL A 118 12.13 11.45 5.30
CA VAL A 118 13.11 12.25 4.56
C VAL A 118 12.96 13.73 4.90
N ASP A 119 14.09 14.41 5.07
CA ASP A 119 14.11 15.86 5.24
C ASP A 119 14.00 16.57 3.88
N VAL A 120 13.21 17.62 3.86
CA VAL A 120 12.84 18.40 2.68
C VAL A 120 13.40 19.81 2.85
N GLY A 121 14.14 20.26 1.83
CA GLY A 121 14.69 21.61 1.77
C GLY A 121 13.64 22.69 1.50
N ALA A 122 14.07 23.94 1.44
CA ALA A 122 13.18 25.08 1.18
C ALA A 122 12.56 25.08 -0.23
N ASP A 123 13.11 24.31 -1.17
CA ASP A 123 12.54 24.07 -2.49
C ASP A 123 11.32 23.13 -2.46
N GLY A 124 11.09 22.48 -1.31
CA GLY A 124 9.95 21.58 -1.08
C GLY A 124 10.09 20.24 -1.78
N ARG A 125 11.22 19.91 -2.41
CA ARG A 125 11.37 18.66 -3.16
C ARG A 125 11.99 17.57 -2.30
N PHE A 126 11.50 16.35 -2.45
CA PHE A 126 12.07 15.19 -1.79
C PHE A 126 12.23 14.01 -2.75
N SER A 127 13.21 13.16 -2.45
CA SER A 127 13.44 11.89 -3.12
C SER A 127 14.01 10.90 -2.13
N LEU A 128 13.43 9.71 -2.05
CA LEU A 128 13.87 8.63 -1.17
C LEU A 128 13.60 7.28 -1.83
N THR A 129 14.04 6.19 -1.19
CA THR A 129 13.73 4.83 -1.64
C THR A 129 12.85 4.15 -0.59
N VAL A 130 11.70 3.61 -1.00
CA VAL A 130 10.70 3.01 -0.11
C VAL A 130 10.32 1.62 -0.65
N PRO A 131 10.04 0.61 0.19
CA PRO A 131 9.49 -0.65 -0.28
C PRO A 131 8.20 -0.46 -1.09
N VAL A 132 7.92 -1.39 -2.01
CA VAL A 132 6.60 -1.44 -2.66
C VAL A 132 5.50 -1.65 -1.62
N GLY A 133 4.42 -0.89 -1.73
CA GLY A 133 3.35 -0.95 -0.74
C GLY A 133 2.41 0.24 -0.78
N THR A 134 1.49 0.27 0.18
CA THR A 134 0.54 1.36 0.37
C THR A 134 0.90 2.11 1.64
N TYR A 135 1.02 3.43 1.54
CA TYR A 135 1.50 4.28 2.62
C TYR A 135 0.55 5.44 2.86
N ARG A 136 0.45 5.84 4.13
CA ARG A 136 -0.06 7.15 4.49
C ARG A 136 1.11 8.12 4.58
N VAL A 137 1.11 9.14 3.74
CA VAL A 137 2.19 10.13 3.69
C VAL A 137 1.77 11.38 4.46
N THR A 138 2.56 11.73 5.47
CA THR A 138 2.36 12.92 6.31
C THR A 138 3.63 13.75 6.33
N ALA A 139 3.56 14.99 6.79
CA ALA A 139 4.78 15.79 6.99
C ALA A 139 4.72 16.63 8.26
N THR A 140 5.90 17.09 8.68
CA THR A 140 6.07 18.06 9.76
C THR A 140 6.79 19.28 9.16
N PRO A 141 6.16 20.46 9.06
CA PRO A 141 6.81 21.66 8.55
C PRO A 141 7.98 22.09 9.42
N ALA A 142 9.05 22.59 8.81
CA ALA A 142 10.12 23.25 9.54
C ALA A 142 9.58 24.52 10.23
N GLY A 143 9.80 24.63 11.54
CA GLY A 143 9.45 25.82 12.32
C GLY A 143 7.97 25.97 12.73
N ASN A 144 7.06 25.17 12.18
CA ASN A 144 5.65 25.18 12.62
C ASN A 144 5.01 23.78 12.56
N PRO A 145 5.03 23.01 13.67
CA PRO A 145 4.51 21.64 13.69
C PRO A 145 2.97 21.55 13.75
N THR A 146 2.25 22.68 13.77
CA THR A 146 0.79 22.69 14.01
C THR A 146 -0.05 22.56 12.74
N GLY A 147 0.56 22.61 11.56
CA GLY A 147 -0.14 22.40 10.28
C GLY A 147 -0.53 20.94 10.06
N LEU A 148 -1.75 20.69 9.58
CA LEU A 148 -2.13 19.37 9.10
C LEU A 148 -1.49 19.17 7.72
N CYS A 149 -0.46 18.33 7.66
CA CYS A 149 0.27 18.02 6.43
C CYS A 149 0.11 16.55 6.04
N GLN A 150 -0.53 16.31 4.90
CA GLN A 150 -0.72 14.97 4.37
C GLN A 150 -0.92 15.00 2.86
N ALA A 151 -0.66 13.87 2.20
CA ALA A 151 -1.14 13.63 0.85
C ALA A 151 -2.68 13.53 0.84
N GLU A 152 -3.31 13.74 -0.32
CA GLU A 152 -4.78 13.71 -0.47
C GLU A 152 -5.41 12.34 -0.14
N GLY A 153 -4.60 11.27 -0.16
CA GLY A 153 -5.01 9.93 0.20
C GLY A 153 -3.83 8.99 0.40
N ASP A 154 -4.13 7.71 0.41
CA ASP A 154 -3.10 6.67 0.49
C ASP A 154 -2.26 6.66 -0.79
N VAL A 155 -0.94 6.62 -0.61
CA VAL A 155 0.06 6.62 -1.68
C VAL A 155 0.45 5.18 -1.97
N ILE A 156 0.13 4.72 -3.18
CA ILE A 156 0.47 3.38 -3.67
C ILE A 156 1.82 3.46 -4.40
N VAL A 157 2.84 2.82 -3.86
CA VAL A 157 4.19 2.77 -4.44
C VAL A 157 4.33 1.46 -5.25
N PRO A 158 4.27 1.51 -6.60
CA PRO A 158 4.41 0.33 -7.44
C PRO A 158 5.88 -0.06 -7.62
N ALA A 159 6.13 -1.27 -8.12
CA ALA A 159 7.49 -1.77 -8.38
C ALA A 159 8.32 -0.93 -9.38
N ALA A 160 7.69 -0.05 -10.15
CA ALA A 160 8.37 0.87 -11.06
C ALA A 160 8.90 2.14 -10.36
N GLY A 161 8.57 2.36 -9.09
CA GLY A 161 8.77 3.65 -8.42
C GLY A 161 7.59 4.60 -8.61
N LEU A 162 7.62 5.71 -7.90
CA LEU A 162 6.56 6.72 -7.91
C LEU A 162 7.16 8.12 -7.99
N ALA A 163 6.56 9.01 -8.75
CA ALA A 163 6.97 10.40 -8.83
C ALA A 163 5.76 11.31 -8.55
N ASP A 164 6.05 12.60 -8.36
CA ASP A 164 5.05 13.66 -8.23
C ASP A 164 4.07 13.44 -7.06
N VAL A 165 4.56 12.86 -5.96
CA VAL A 165 3.79 12.76 -4.72
C VAL A 165 3.63 14.14 -4.10
N GLU A 166 2.41 14.67 -4.07
CA GLU A 166 2.12 15.95 -3.43
C GLU A 166 1.72 15.77 -1.97
N VAL A 167 2.41 16.49 -1.08
CA VAL A 167 2.09 16.57 0.34
C VAL A 167 1.68 18.00 0.66
N ASN A 168 0.44 18.19 1.08
CA ASN A 168 -0.15 19.51 1.29
C ASN A 168 -0.32 19.79 2.78
N CYS A 169 0.32 20.87 3.24
CA CYS A 169 0.22 21.44 4.57
C CYS A 169 -0.81 22.56 4.59
N HIS A 170 -1.99 22.28 5.13
CA HIS A 170 -3.03 23.29 5.29
C HIS A 170 -2.75 24.16 6.50
N VAL A 171 -2.56 25.46 6.27
CA VAL A 171 -2.60 26.47 7.33
C VAL A 171 -3.99 27.09 7.43
N ARG A 172 -4.48 27.23 8.66
CA ARG A 172 -5.72 27.92 8.99
C ARG A 172 -5.45 29.36 9.38
#